data_AF-A0A0K3B605-F1
#
_entry.id   AF-A0A0K3B605-F1
#
_cell.length_a   1.000
_cell.length_b   1.000
_cell.length_c   1.000
_cell.angle_alpha   90.00
_cell.angle_beta   90.00
_cell.angle_gamma   90.00
#
_symmetry.space_group_name_H-M   'P 1'
#
loop_
_entity.id
_entity.type
_entity.pdbx_description
1 polymer ?
#
loop_
_entity_poly.entity_id
_entity_poly.type
_entity_poly.pdbx_seq_one_letter_code
_entity_poly.pdbx_strand_id
1 'polypeptide(L)'
;MIVLAPKRTLIVVAVLVGVVILYVLGNDKQKEGGASNANAPASTSTACRVAVTADVLNVRSAPDAKAQVVGKFQRNAESDAEKVVQNGFRKLAENRWVSNEYVKPLQGRDC
;
A
#
# COMPACT_ATOMS: atom_id res chain seq x y z
N MET A 1 12.52 45.88 -18.28
CA MET A 1 12.82 44.43 -18.32
C MET A 1 11.68 43.72 -17.62
N ILE A 2 10.81 43.06 -18.39
CA ILE A 2 9.60 42.40 -17.90
C ILE A 2 9.98 40.97 -17.51
N VAL A 3 10.01 40.68 -16.21
CA VAL A 3 10.38 39.35 -15.69
C VAL A 3 9.12 38.47 -15.63
N LEU A 4 9.10 37.50 -16.54
CA LEU A 4 8.12 36.42 -16.62
C LEU A 4 8.35 35.43 -15.47
N ALA A 5 7.54 35.52 -14.41
CA ALA A 5 7.56 34.54 -13.32
C ALA A 5 6.56 33.38 -13.61
N PRO A 6 6.98 32.09 -13.48
CA PRO A 6 6.12 30.94 -13.73
C PRO A 6 5.13 30.71 -12.58
N LYS A 7 3.89 30.40 -12.94
CA LYS A 7 2.68 30.19 -12.10
C LYS A 7 2.76 29.07 -11.03
N ARG A 8 3.95 28.65 -10.58
CA ARG A 8 4.14 27.54 -9.64
C ARG A 8 4.47 27.97 -8.21
N THR A 9 4.82 29.24 -7.99
CA THR A 9 5.30 29.70 -6.68
C THR A 9 4.18 30.04 -5.68
N LEU A 10 2.93 30.20 -6.13
CA LEU A 10 1.80 30.54 -5.26
C LEU A 10 1.22 29.36 -4.46
N ILE A 11 1.55 28.10 -4.80
CA ILE A 11 0.99 26.93 -4.11
C ILE A 11 1.82 26.55 -2.86
N VAL A 12 3.10 26.91 -2.82
CA VAL A 12 4.04 26.37 -1.81
C VAL A 12 3.86 27.00 -0.42
N VAL A 13 3.31 28.21 -0.32
CA VAL A 13 3.15 28.89 0.98
C VAL A 13 1.92 28.39 1.77
N ALA A 14 0.91 27.81 1.11
CA ALA A 14 -0.28 27.27 1.79
C ALA A 14 -0.07 25.88 2.42
N VAL A 15 0.94 25.11 1.98
CA VAL A 15 1.16 23.73 2.44
C VAL A 15 1.91 23.69 3.78
N LEU A 16 2.77 24.67 4.07
CA LEU A 16 3.63 24.63 5.26
C LEU A 16 2.90 24.93 6.57
N VAL A 17 1.85 25.76 6.56
CA VAL A 17 1.06 26.07 7.77
C VAL A 17 0.13 24.90 8.14
N GLY A 18 -0.38 24.15 7.15
CA GLY A 18 -1.23 22.98 7.38
C GLY A 18 -0.50 21.79 7.99
N VAL A 19 0.79 21.62 7.69
CA VAL A 19 1.60 20.50 8.20
C VAL A 19 1.92 20.65 9.70
N VAL A 20 2.06 21.88 10.20
CA VAL A 20 2.37 22.11 11.63
C VAL A 20 1.16 21.78 12.53
N ILE A 21 -0.07 22.02 12.09
CA ILE A 21 -1.27 21.68 12.87
C ILE A 21 -1.51 20.17 12.92
N LEU A 22 -1.21 19.44 11.83
CA LEU A 22 -1.30 17.97 11.80
C LEU A 22 -0.28 17.27 12.71
N TYR A 23 0.80 17.95 13.13
CA TYR A 23 1.83 17.35 13.97
C TYR A 23 1.51 17.42 15.47
N VAL A 24 0.60 18.29 15.91
CA VAL A 24 0.34 18.52 17.35
C VAL A 24 -0.94 17.83 17.85
N LEU A 25 -1.81 17.34 16.96
CA LEU A 25 -3.05 16.63 17.31
C LEU A 25 -3.05 15.13 16.98
N GLY A 26 -1.93 14.57 16.50
CA GLY A 26 -1.79 13.15 16.19
C GLY A 26 -1.28 12.30 17.36
N ASN A 27 -1.55 12.71 18.60
CA ASN A 27 -0.90 12.15 19.79
C ASN A 27 -1.89 11.49 20.77
N ASP A 28 -2.89 10.76 20.27
CA ASP A 28 -3.74 9.91 21.11
C ASP A 28 -3.91 8.50 20.53
N LYS A 29 -3.22 7.58 21.21
CA LYS A 29 -3.48 6.15 21.40
C LYS A 29 -4.05 5.32 20.24
N GLN A 30 -3.16 4.51 19.66
CA GLN A 30 -3.46 3.07 19.53
C GLN A 30 -2.18 2.24 19.73
N LYS A 31 -1.74 2.20 21.00
CA LYS A 31 -1.11 0.98 21.51
C LYS A 31 -2.27 0.09 21.93
N GLU A 32 -2.36 -1.12 21.38
CA GLU A 32 -2.74 -2.32 22.12
C GLU A 32 -2.54 -3.54 21.21
N GLY A 33 -1.47 -4.28 21.51
CA GLY A 33 -1.38 -5.68 21.18
C GLY A 33 -2.34 -6.46 22.09
N GLY A 34 -3.00 -7.46 21.53
CA GLY A 34 -3.85 -8.38 22.27
C GLY A 34 -4.56 -9.31 21.32
N ALA A 35 -4.12 -10.57 21.27
CA ALA A 35 -4.82 -11.62 20.54
C ALA A 35 -6.24 -11.78 21.10
N SER A 36 -7.26 -11.68 20.25
CA SER A 36 -8.59 -12.25 20.49
C SER A 36 -9.40 -12.25 19.20
N ASN A 37 -9.92 -13.44 18.87
CA ASN A 37 -10.96 -13.64 17.87
C ASN A 37 -12.10 -12.63 18.06
N ALA A 38 -12.35 -11.80 17.05
CA ALA A 38 -13.61 -11.08 16.94
C ALA A 38 -13.88 -10.70 15.49
N ASN A 39 -14.97 -11.24 14.95
CA ASN A 39 -15.77 -10.60 13.92
C ASN A 39 -16.05 -9.14 14.33
N ALA A 40 -15.21 -8.22 13.91
CA ALA A 40 -15.51 -6.80 13.91
C ALA A 40 -15.82 -6.40 12.46
N PRO A 41 -16.93 -5.72 12.17
CA PRO A 41 -17.19 -5.18 10.83
C PRO A 41 -16.20 -4.04 10.61
N ALA A 42 -15.04 -4.38 10.04
CA ALA A 42 -14.04 -3.41 9.67
C ALA A 42 -14.62 -2.47 8.61
N SER A 43 -14.52 -1.17 8.86
CA SER A 43 -14.88 -0.09 7.95
C SER A 43 -14.48 -0.46 6.51
N THR A 44 -15.47 -0.51 5.62
CA THR A 44 -15.41 -1.07 4.27
C THR A 44 -14.56 -0.23 3.32
N SER A 45 -13.25 -0.15 3.57
CA SER A 45 -12.32 -0.04 2.46
C SER A 45 -12.35 -1.39 1.73
N THR A 46 -13.25 -1.49 0.76
CA THR A 46 -13.43 -2.67 -0.11
C THR A 46 -12.20 -2.92 -0.99
N ALA A 47 -11.22 -2.02 -0.99
CA ALA A 47 -9.96 -2.16 -1.72
C ALA A 47 -9.30 -3.53 -1.47
N CYS A 48 -8.84 -4.15 -2.55
CA CYS A 48 -8.20 -5.45 -2.47
C CYS A 48 -6.94 -5.36 -1.61
N ARG A 49 -6.86 -6.24 -0.61
CA ARG A 49 -5.68 -6.38 0.25
C ARG A 49 -5.36 -7.86 0.43
N VAL A 50 -4.08 -8.19 0.35
CA VAL A 50 -3.61 -9.57 0.44
C VAL A 50 -2.54 -9.73 1.50
N ALA A 51 -2.47 -10.92 2.11
CA ALA A 51 -1.43 -11.34 3.04
C ALA A 51 -0.50 -12.37 2.38
N VAL A 52 0.79 -12.25 2.65
CA VAL A 52 1.83 -13.15 2.15
C VAL A 52 1.87 -14.45 2.96
N THR A 53 1.87 -15.59 2.26
CA THR A 53 1.89 -16.93 2.87
C THR A 53 3.26 -17.62 2.81
N ALA A 54 4.16 -17.16 1.93
CA ALA A 54 5.53 -17.65 1.83
C ALA A 54 6.45 -17.02 2.89
N ASP A 55 7.58 -17.65 3.20
CA ASP A 55 8.61 -17.08 4.09
C ASP A 55 9.18 -15.78 3.55
N VAL A 56 9.56 -15.80 2.27
CA VAL A 56 10.06 -14.64 1.53
C VAL A 56 9.41 -14.63 0.16
N LEU A 57 8.76 -13.53 -0.20
CA LEU A 57 8.12 -13.33 -1.50
C LEU A 57 8.76 -12.16 -2.24
N ASN A 58 9.22 -12.41 -3.46
CA ASN A 58 9.79 -11.37 -4.32
C ASN A 58 8.67 -10.53 -4.96
N VAL A 59 8.84 -9.20 -4.91
CA VAL A 59 8.08 -8.25 -5.72
C VAL A 59 8.87 -8.01 -7.00
N ARG A 60 8.21 -8.18 -8.15
CA ARG A 60 8.81 -8.11 -9.47
C ARG A 60 8.30 -6.91 -10.26
N SER A 61 9.11 -6.42 -11.19
CA SER A 61 8.77 -5.28 -12.05
C SER A 61 7.68 -5.60 -13.07
N ALA A 62 7.52 -6.87 -13.45
CA ALA A 62 6.55 -7.34 -14.42
C ALA A 62 5.96 -8.70 -13.98
N PRO A 63 4.81 -9.14 -14.53
CA PRO A 63 4.18 -10.42 -14.23
C PRO A 63 4.93 -11.60 -14.88
N ASP A 64 6.20 -11.77 -14.52
CA ASP A 64 7.08 -12.81 -15.06
C ASP A 64 8.07 -13.26 -13.98
N ALA A 65 8.29 -14.57 -13.85
CA ALA A 65 9.23 -15.15 -12.88
C ALA A 65 10.71 -14.77 -13.12
N LYS A 66 11.05 -14.30 -14.31
CA LYS A 66 12.38 -13.81 -14.71
C LYS A 66 12.48 -12.29 -14.64
N ALA A 67 11.39 -11.56 -14.39
CA ALA A 67 11.44 -10.12 -14.24
C ALA A 67 12.27 -9.69 -13.03
N GLN A 68 12.85 -8.49 -13.11
CA GLN A 68 13.68 -7.92 -12.06
C GLN A 68 12.93 -7.87 -10.72
N VAL A 69 13.61 -8.27 -9.66
CA VAL A 69 13.11 -8.13 -8.29
C VAL A 69 13.30 -6.67 -7.85
N VAL A 70 12.20 -5.99 -7.55
CA VAL A 70 12.15 -4.59 -7.11
C VAL A 70 11.84 -4.44 -5.62
N GLY A 71 11.56 -5.54 -4.94
CA GLY A 71 11.30 -5.56 -3.50
C GLY A 71 11.08 -6.97 -2.99
N LYS A 72 10.87 -7.10 -1.67
CA LYS A 72 10.57 -8.37 -1.01
C LYS A 72 9.56 -8.16 0.11
N PHE A 73 8.74 -9.17 0.35
CA PHE A 73 7.90 -9.29 1.52
C PHE A 73 8.30 -10.49 2.35
N GLN A 74 8.07 -10.41 3.65
CA GLN A 74 8.18 -11.53 4.57
C GLN A 74 6.80 -12.17 4.78
N ARG A 75 6.78 -13.38 5.34
CA ARG A 75 5.55 -14.05 5.78
C ARG A 75 4.66 -13.13 6.61
N ASN A 76 3.35 -13.21 6.38
CA ASN A 76 2.30 -12.41 7.03
C ASN A 76 2.37 -10.90 6.73
N ALA A 77 3.28 -10.43 5.86
CA ALA A 77 3.21 -9.06 5.39
C ALA A 77 1.91 -8.85 4.60
N GLU A 78 1.28 -7.71 4.80
CA GLU A 78 0.07 -7.31 4.09
C GLU A 78 0.38 -6.18 3.11
N SER A 79 -0.26 -6.22 1.94
CA SER A 79 -0.14 -5.16 0.94
C SER A 79 -1.48 -4.92 0.28
N ASP A 80 -1.74 -3.65 -0.05
CA ASP A 80 -2.77 -3.32 -1.04
C ASP A 80 -2.41 -3.99 -2.36
N ALA A 81 -3.45 -4.39 -3.08
CA ALA A 81 -3.35 -5.03 -4.37
C ALA A 81 -4.47 -4.57 -5.30
N GLU A 82 -4.32 -4.90 -6.57
CA GLU A 82 -5.38 -4.78 -7.56
C GLU A 82 -6.04 -6.15 -7.76
N LYS A 83 -7.24 -6.16 -8.36
CA LYS A 83 -7.92 -7.38 -8.78
C LYS A 83 -7.25 -8.07 -9.97
N VAL A 84 -6.29 -7.41 -10.59
CA VAL A 84 -5.61 -7.87 -11.79
C VAL A 84 -4.63 -9.00 -11.44
N VAL A 85 -4.84 -10.14 -12.09
CA VAL A 85 -3.89 -11.26 -12.12
C VAL A 85 -3.50 -11.53 -13.56
N GLN A 86 -2.20 -11.57 -13.84
CA GLN A 86 -1.65 -11.82 -15.16
C GLN A 86 -0.49 -12.80 -15.05
N ASN A 87 -0.49 -13.85 -15.88
CA ASN A 87 0.58 -14.86 -15.92
C ASN A 87 0.92 -15.47 -14.54
N GLY A 88 -0.09 -15.64 -13.68
CA GLY A 88 0.10 -16.13 -12.31
C GLY A 88 0.61 -15.10 -11.31
N PHE A 89 0.76 -13.83 -11.69
CA PHE A 89 1.17 -12.75 -10.79
C PHE A 89 0.01 -11.79 -10.51
N ARG A 90 -0.18 -11.43 -9.24
CA ARG A 90 -1.10 -10.38 -8.81
C ARG A 90 -0.41 -9.02 -8.86
N LYS A 91 -1.10 -8.03 -9.43
CA LYS A 91 -0.62 -6.64 -9.45
C LYS A 91 -0.83 -6.01 -8.08
N LEU A 92 0.22 -5.38 -7.56
CA LEU A 92 0.18 -4.60 -6.31
C LEU A 92 0.09 -3.10 -6.59
N ALA A 93 0.84 -2.65 -7.58
CA ALA A 93 0.87 -1.29 -8.10
C ALA A 93 1.58 -1.32 -9.46
N GLU A 94 1.80 -0.13 -10.03
CA GLU A 94 2.61 -0.01 -11.24
C GLU A 94 4.03 -0.55 -11.03
N ASN A 95 4.50 -1.38 -11.97
CA ASN A 95 5.76 -2.11 -11.89
C ASN A 95 5.97 -2.92 -10.60
N ARG A 96 4.88 -3.40 -9.95
CA ARG A 96 4.97 -4.21 -8.74
C ARG A 96 4.01 -5.39 -8.80
N TRP A 97 4.59 -6.58 -8.90
CA TRP A 97 3.88 -7.85 -9.07
C TRP A 97 4.41 -8.90 -8.11
N VAL A 98 3.53 -9.74 -7.58
CA VAL A 98 3.89 -10.89 -6.73
C VAL A 98 3.20 -12.14 -7.24
N SER A 99 3.79 -13.33 -7.11
CA SER A 99 3.09 -14.51 -7.61
C SER A 99 1.89 -14.84 -6.72
N ASN A 100 0.76 -15.08 -7.39
CA ASN A 100 -0.57 -15.10 -6.80
C ASN A 100 -0.76 -16.32 -5.89
N GLU A 101 0.00 -17.39 -6.09
CA GLU A 101 0.01 -18.58 -5.24
C GLU A 101 0.55 -18.34 -3.82
N TYR A 102 1.32 -17.26 -3.61
CA TYR A 102 1.92 -16.92 -2.31
C TYR A 102 1.24 -15.75 -1.61
N VAL A 103 0.05 -15.37 -2.06
CA VAL A 103 -0.77 -14.35 -1.41
C VAL A 103 -2.21 -14.83 -1.26
N LYS A 104 -2.86 -14.39 -0.19
CA LYS A 104 -4.28 -14.65 0.07
C LYS A 104 -5.03 -13.35 0.33
N PRO A 105 -6.20 -13.11 -0.29
CA PRO A 105 -7.06 -12.01 0.10
C PRO A 105 -7.37 -12.03 1.59
N LEU A 106 -7.35 -10.86 2.21
CA LEU A 106 -7.86 -10.72 3.58
C LEU A 106 -9.40 -10.83 3.57
N GLN A 107 -9.96 -11.25 4.70
CA GLN A 107 -11.41 -11.41 4.85
C GLN A 107 -12.14 -10.09 4.61
N GLY A 108 -13.25 -10.15 3.87
CA GLY A 108 -14.07 -8.98 3.57
C GLY A 108 -13.45 -7.97 2.58
N ARG A 109 -12.38 -8.34 1.85
CA ARG A 109 -11.80 -7.52 0.78
C ARG A 109 -12.26 -7.99 -0.59
N ASP A 110 -12.40 -7.07 -1.53
CA ASP A 110 -12.83 -7.35 -2.91
C ASP A 110 -11.60 -7.51 -3.82
N CYS A 111 -11.15 -8.76 -3.90
CA CYS A 111 -9.97 -9.26 -4.62
C CYS A 111 -10.34 -10.44 -5.53
#